data_AF-G2YJG1-F1
#
_entry.id   AF-G2YJG1-F1
#
_cell.length_a   1.000
_cell.length_b   1.000
_cell.length_c   1.000
_cell.angle_alpha   90.00
_cell.angle_beta   90.00
_cell.angle_gamma   90.00
#
_symmetry.space_group_name_H-M   'P 1'
#
loop_
_entity.id
_entity.type
_entity.pdbx_description
1 polymer ?
#
loop_
_entity_poly.entity_id
_entity_poly.type
_entity_poly.pdbx_seq_one_letter_code
_entity_poly.pdbx_strand_id
1 'polypeptide(L)'
;MRNRHVKQSIPSLLSEIKAKLALCNDDISKLGPPCDTNFQQFTLINGIATKYSKMAENSLNGNYRGLNKSDMFARKLIRDGLDKFCTTLQAEDPAYGWIPQVAESFRGTKFPGDLNPLVVDFLWRKQTTGWRAIAEQALVKAESIVERVNEALYQSVCPDDDLRVKLRDWVHADFQKASVDAAKELERLIADEIEGHLFTLHPHFTALRTYRQQNRINEVTSILAKKKAWMKQEQGGALIPNLSISSDKIVGTELYHDKELAVVLNTHDSLEAYYELARYRFTDNVATQVIERHLLGPDGPSRLFSLQYVSEKLYGEQNEDALENLVGEHPNKAQKRLGLDSERRSLEESMKRLQAFKIL
;
A
#
# COMPACT_ATOMS: atom_id res chain seq x y z
N MET A 1 24.47 -24.55 72.20
CA MET A 1 23.45 -25.10 71.27
C MET A 1 22.90 -24.09 70.27
N ARG A 2 22.54 -22.84 70.66
CA ARG A 2 21.96 -21.81 69.76
C ARG A 2 22.74 -21.54 68.46
N ASN A 3 24.08 -21.43 68.49
CA ASN A 3 24.88 -21.13 67.29
C ASN A 3 24.90 -22.26 66.23
N ARG A 4 24.69 -23.52 66.61
CA ARG A 4 24.73 -24.66 65.67
C ARG A 4 23.48 -24.70 64.80
N HIS A 5 22.32 -24.47 65.42
CA HIS A 5 21.03 -24.43 64.75
C HIS A 5 20.89 -23.23 63.81
N VAL A 6 21.46 -22.07 64.21
CA VAL A 6 21.54 -20.87 63.36
C VAL A 6 22.42 -21.14 62.14
N LYS A 7 23.64 -21.67 62.32
CA LYS A 7 24.54 -21.99 61.18
C LYS A 7 23.95 -23.03 60.21
N GLN A 8 23.14 -23.97 60.70
CA GLN A 8 22.45 -24.96 59.87
C GLN A 8 21.27 -24.39 59.06
N SER A 9 20.67 -23.29 59.52
CA SER A 9 19.50 -22.67 58.86
C SER A 9 19.89 -21.65 57.78
N ILE A 10 21.10 -21.10 57.84
CA ILE A 10 21.61 -20.07 56.90
C ILE A 10 21.53 -20.50 55.42
N PRO A 11 21.91 -21.74 55.02
CA PRO A 11 21.80 -22.16 53.62
C PRO A 11 20.37 -22.14 53.07
N SER A 12 19.38 -22.56 53.87
CA SER A 12 17.96 -22.52 53.49
C SER A 12 17.48 -21.09 53.30
N LEU A 13 17.78 -20.20 54.26
CA LEU A 13 17.43 -18.78 54.19
C LEU A 13 18.07 -18.08 52.98
N LEU A 14 19.32 -18.40 52.66
CA LEU A 14 19.98 -17.88 51.45
C LEU A 14 19.28 -18.36 50.16
N SER A 15 18.82 -19.60 50.13
CA SER A 15 18.05 -20.13 48.99
C SER A 15 16.70 -19.42 48.86
N GLU A 16 15.98 -19.21 49.96
CA GLU A 16 14.71 -18.49 49.99
C GLU A 16 14.86 -17.03 49.55
N ILE A 17 15.89 -16.32 50.04
CA ILE A 17 16.15 -14.94 49.63
C ILE A 17 16.47 -14.88 48.14
N LYS A 18 17.31 -15.79 47.62
CA LYS A 18 17.60 -15.85 46.18
C LYS A 18 16.34 -16.08 45.35
N ALA A 19 15.47 -16.98 45.78
CA ALA A 19 14.20 -17.24 45.09
C ALA A 19 13.29 -16.00 45.10
N LYS A 20 13.15 -15.32 46.25
CA LYS A 20 12.38 -14.07 46.35
C LYS A 20 12.98 -12.94 45.51
N LEU A 21 14.30 -12.80 45.49
CA LEU A 21 15.00 -11.79 44.70
C LEU A 21 14.81 -12.05 43.20
N ALA A 22 14.82 -13.33 42.78
CA ALA A 22 14.50 -13.71 41.40
C ALA A 22 13.05 -13.35 41.03
N LEU A 23 12.07 -13.66 41.89
CA LEU A 23 10.67 -13.27 41.68
C LEU A 23 10.48 -11.75 41.64
N CYS A 24 11.11 -11.02 42.56
CA CYS A 24 11.04 -9.56 42.61
C CYS A 24 11.65 -8.93 41.36
N ASN A 25 12.78 -9.45 40.87
CA ASN A 25 13.38 -8.99 39.62
C ASN A 25 12.50 -9.30 38.40
N ASP A 26 11.86 -10.48 38.39
CA ASP A 26 10.91 -10.86 37.34
C ASP A 26 9.72 -9.89 37.33
N ASP A 27 9.15 -9.57 38.49
CA ASP A 27 8.05 -8.62 38.61
C ASP A 27 8.45 -7.18 38.25
N ILE A 28 9.67 -6.73 38.60
CA ILE A 28 10.22 -5.44 38.14
C ILE A 28 10.37 -5.44 36.62
N SER A 29 10.86 -6.55 36.04
CA SER A 29 11.05 -6.65 34.59
C SER A 29 9.72 -6.55 33.83
N LYS A 30 8.63 -7.11 34.39
CA LYS A 30 7.28 -7.00 33.84
C LYS A 30 6.73 -5.58 33.86
N LEU A 31 7.19 -4.71 34.78
CA LEU A 31 6.82 -3.29 34.78
C LEU A 31 7.51 -2.50 33.66
N GLY A 32 8.53 -3.07 33.01
CA GLY A 32 9.32 -2.38 32.00
C GLY A 32 10.26 -1.33 32.60
N PRO A 33 10.93 -0.51 31.77
CA PRO A 33 11.85 0.52 32.24
C PRO A 33 11.12 1.59 33.05
N PRO A 34 11.80 2.23 34.02
CA PRO A 34 11.23 3.32 34.81
C PRO A 34 10.95 4.53 33.89
N CYS A 35 9.90 5.29 34.20
CA CYS A 35 9.42 6.43 33.42
C CYS A 35 8.94 7.58 34.34
N ASP A 36 9.62 7.76 35.47
CA ASP A 36 9.25 8.75 36.51
C ASP A 36 9.70 10.18 36.20
N THR A 37 10.62 10.32 35.24
CA THR A 37 11.28 11.58 34.89
C THR A 37 11.21 11.79 33.39
N ASN A 38 11.14 13.06 32.96
CA ASN A 38 11.15 13.45 31.54
C ASN A 38 12.31 12.80 30.77
N PHE A 39 13.50 12.74 31.37
CA PHE A 39 14.65 12.07 30.75
C PHE A 39 14.42 10.57 30.50
N GLN A 40 13.85 9.86 31.46
CA GLN A 40 13.57 8.42 31.31
C GLN A 40 12.45 8.18 30.30
N GLN A 41 11.39 8.98 30.34
CA GLN A 41 10.27 8.91 29.39
C GLN A 41 10.76 9.16 27.96
N PHE A 42 11.55 10.22 27.75
CA PHE A 42 12.14 10.54 26.46
C PHE A 42 13.08 9.44 25.97
N THR A 43 13.88 8.86 26.87
CA THR A 43 14.76 7.72 26.55
C THR A 43 13.96 6.49 26.11
N LEU A 44 12.85 6.18 26.79
CA LEU A 44 11.98 5.07 26.42
C LEU A 44 11.38 5.28 25.02
N ILE A 45 10.71 6.41 24.79
CA ILE A 45 10.02 6.65 23.52
C ILE A 45 10.98 6.71 22.33
N ASN A 46 12.18 7.29 22.50
CA ASN A 46 13.21 7.24 21.47
C ASN A 46 13.72 5.83 21.20
N GLY A 47 13.86 5.01 22.25
CA GLY A 47 14.23 3.60 22.10
C GLY A 47 13.19 2.83 21.26
N ILE A 48 11.91 3.11 21.49
CA ILE A 48 10.80 2.52 20.70
C ILE A 48 10.84 3.06 19.27
N ALA A 49 10.94 4.37 19.07
CA ALA A 49 10.98 5.00 17.74
C ALA A 49 12.18 4.52 16.91
N THR A 50 13.35 4.33 17.52
CA THR A 50 14.54 3.80 16.85
C THR A 50 14.30 2.38 16.33
N LYS A 51 13.77 1.50 17.19
CA LYS A 51 13.49 0.11 16.82
C LYS A 51 12.39 0.04 15.76
N TYR A 52 11.33 0.82 15.94
CA TYR A 52 10.24 0.93 14.98
C TYR A 52 10.76 1.36 13.62
N SER A 53 11.50 2.48 13.56
CA SER A 53 12.04 3.03 12.30
C SER A 53 12.86 1.99 11.54
N LYS A 54 13.71 1.24 12.25
CA LYS A 54 14.51 0.16 11.65
C LYS A 54 13.65 -0.97 11.09
N MET A 55 12.59 -1.37 11.80
CA MET A 55 11.70 -2.44 11.34
C MET A 55 10.79 -1.98 10.20
N ALA A 56 10.28 -0.76 10.25
CA ALA A 56 9.54 -0.12 9.17
C ALA A 56 10.39 0.00 7.90
N GLU A 57 11.66 0.41 8.03
CA GLU A 57 12.58 0.45 6.89
C GLU A 57 12.79 -0.95 6.27
N ASN A 58 13.01 -1.97 7.10
CA ASN A 58 13.11 -3.36 6.64
C ASN A 58 11.83 -3.83 5.93
N SER A 59 10.66 -3.46 6.47
CA SER A 59 9.33 -3.78 5.94
C SER A 59 9.08 -3.15 4.57
N LEU A 60 9.50 -1.89 4.40
CA LEU A 60 9.32 -1.10 3.19
C LEU A 60 10.38 -1.35 2.13
N ASN A 61 11.59 -1.77 2.51
CA ASN A 61 12.69 -1.99 1.56
C ASN A 61 12.83 -3.46 1.12
N GLY A 62 11.96 -4.35 1.62
CA GLY A 62 12.01 -5.77 1.30
C GLY A 62 13.08 -6.57 2.04
N ASN A 63 13.73 -5.98 3.04
CA ASN A 63 14.74 -6.64 3.86
C ASN A 63 14.12 -7.35 5.07
N TYR A 64 13.43 -8.46 4.82
CA TYR A 64 12.61 -9.12 5.84
C TYR A 64 13.39 -9.94 6.88
N ARG A 65 14.72 -9.99 6.83
CA ARG A 65 15.55 -10.81 7.75
C ARG A 65 15.40 -10.43 9.22
N GLY A 66 14.92 -9.21 9.52
CA GLY A 66 14.67 -8.73 10.87
C GLY A 66 13.18 -8.69 11.26
N LEU A 67 12.30 -9.32 10.49
CA LEU A 67 10.85 -9.34 10.71
C LEU A 67 10.37 -10.78 10.88
N ASN A 68 9.58 -11.02 11.91
CA ASN A 68 9.27 -12.39 12.35
C ASN A 68 7.93 -12.90 11.81
N LYS A 69 7.13 -12.02 11.20
CA LYS A 69 5.80 -12.34 10.68
C LYS A 69 5.63 -11.75 9.28
N SER A 70 4.93 -12.48 8.41
CA SER A 70 4.70 -12.07 7.03
C SER A 70 3.71 -10.91 6.88
N ASP A 71 2.87 -10.68 7.89
CA ASP A 71 2.00 -9.51 7.99
C ASP A 71 2.78 -8.19 8.17
N MET A 72 4.08 -8.26 8.48
CA MET A 72 4.98 -7.11 8.58
C MET A 72 5.64 -6.77 7.24
N PHE A 73 5.34 -7.44 6.13
CA PHE A 73 6.06 -7.26 4.86
C PHE A 73 5.36 -6.21 3.97
N ALA A 74 5.31 -4.95 4.41
CA ALA A 74 4.54 -3.88 3.75
C ALA A 74 4.78 -3.82 2.24
N ARG A 75 6.05 -3.78 1.81
CA ARG A 75 6.40 -3.67 0.38
C ARG A 75 5.81 -4.80 -0.46
N LYS A 76 5.88 -6.03 0.02
CA LYS A 76 5.30 -7.19 -0.66
C LYS A 76 3.79 -7.10 -0.69
N LEU A 77 3.15 -6.87 0.47
CA LEU A 77 1.69 -6.86 0.59
C LEU A 77 1.05 -5.76 -0.27
N ILE A 78 1.65 -4.56 -0.27
CA ILE A 78 1.19 -3.44 -1.11
C ILE A 78 1.38 -3.78 -2.59
N ARG A 79 2.52 -4.36 -2.98
CA ARG A 79 2.76 -4.78 -4.37
C ARG A 79 1.75 -5.83 -4.82
N ASP A 80 1.48 -6.85 -4.02
CA ASP A 80 0.46 -7.86 -4.31
C ASP A 80 -0.94 -7.23 -4.47
N GLY A 81 -1.23 -6.17 -3.72
CA GLY A 81 -2.46 -5.37 -3.85
C GLY A 81 -2.51 -4.56 -5.15
N LEU A 82 -1.41 -3.92 -5.53
CA LEU A 82 -1.27 -3.14 -6.76
C LEU A 82 -1.33 -4.04 -8.01
N ASP A 83 -0.74 -5.24 -7.98
CA ASP A 83 -0.83 -6.21 -9.08
C ASP A 83 -2.29 -6.63 -9.33
N LYS A 84 -3.07 -6.82 -8.26
CA LYS A 84 -4.52 -7.08 -8.36
C LYS A 84 -5.29 -5.89 -8.90
N PHE A 85 -4.93 -4.67 -8.49
CA PHE A 85 -5.51 -3.44 -9.02
C PHE A 85 -5.28 -3.34 -10.54
N CYS A 86 -4.04 -3.53 -11.01
CA CYS A 86 -3.70 -3.53 -12.43
C CYS A 86 -4.49 -4.58 -13.22
N THR A 87 -4.61 -5.80 -12.67
CA THR A 87 -5.35 -6.91 -13.29
C THR A 87 -6.85 -6.60 -13.39
N THR A 88 -7.43 -6.00 -12.34
CA THR A 88 -8.85 -5.63 -12.30
C THR A 88 -9.16 -4.55 -13.33
N LEU A 89 -8.30 -3.54 -13.43
CA LEU A 89 -8.47 -2.45 -14.39
C LEU A 89 -8.30 -2.92 -15.85
N GLN A 90 -7.49 -3.95 -16.08
CA GLN A 90 -7.34 -4.57 -17.41
C GLN A 90 -8.58 -5.38 -17.84
N ALA A 91 -9.31 -5.96 -16.89
CA ALA A 91 -10.49 -6.79 -17.17
C ALA A 91 -11.73 -5.98 -17.59
N GLU A 92 -11.72 -4.66 -17.41
CA GLU A 92 -12.81 -3.74 -17.80
C GLU A 92 -12.88 -3.45 -19.32
N ASP A 93 -12.17 -4.20 -20.17
CA ASP A 93 -12.12 -3.94 -21.61
C ASP A 93 -13.53 -3.86 -22.24
N PRO A 94 -14.01 -2.67 -22.65
CA PRO A 94 -15.38 -2.53 -23.09
C PRO A 94 -15.53 -3.04 -24.52
N ALA A 95 -16.51 -3.92 -24.73
CA ALA A 95 -16.94 -4.27 -26.07
C ALA A 95 -17.48 -3.02 -26.79
N TYR A 96 -16.80 -2.56 -27.84
CA TYR A 96 -17.10 -1.33 -28.59
C TYR A 96 -18.37 -1.36 -29.47
N GLY A 97 -19.28 -2.32 -29.24
CA GLY A 97 -20.51 -2.51 -30.02
C GLY A 97 -21.50 -1.33 -29.98
N TRP A 98 -21.25 -0.33 -29.12
CA TRP A 98 -22.08 0.86 -28.93
C TRP A 98 -21.54 2.11 -29.62
N ILE A 99 -20.33 2.11 -30.20
CA ILE A 99 -19.79 3.26 -30.95
C ILE A 99 -20.76 3.75 -32.05
N PRO A 100 -21.38 2.87 -32.87
CA PRO A 100 -22.30 3.33 -33.92
C PRO A 100 -23.51 4.09 -33.37
N GLN A 101 -24.07 3.63 -32.25
CA GLN A 101 -25.23 4.24 -31.61
C GLN A 101 -24.90 5.63 -31.05
N VAL A 102 -23.71 5.76 -30.43
CA VAL A 102 -23.24 7.06 -29.94
C VAL A 102 -22.96 8.00 -31.12
N ALA A 103 -22.27 7.55 -32.16
CA ALA A 103 -21.97 8.37 -33.33
C ALA A 103 -23.23 8.91 -34.05
N GLU A 104 -24.35 8.20 -33.97
CA GLU A 104 -25.67 8.62 -34.45
C GLU A 104 -26.27 9.72 -33.56
N SER A 105 -26.24 9.55 -32.23
CA SER A 105 -26.83 10.52 -31.29
C SER A 105 -26.19 11.93 -31.33
N PHE A 106 -24.97 12.04 -31.86
CA PHE A 106 -24.24 13.32 -32.00
C PHE A 106 -24.17 13.82 -33.46
N ARG A 107 -25.05 13.35 -34.37
CA ARG A 107 -25.06 13.80 -35.79
C ARG A 107 -25.35 15.30 -35.97
N GLY A 108 -26.05 15.94 -35.03
CA GLY A 108 -26.66 17.27 -35.21
C GLY A 108 -25.72 18.42 -35.62
N THR A 109 -24.40 18.28 -35.42
CA THR A 109 -23.41 19.34 -35.73
C THR A 109 -22.27 18.90 -36.66
N LYS A 110 -22.33 17.72 -37.27
CA LYS A 110 -21.22 17.17 -38.09
C LYS A 110 -21.56 17.13 -39.59
N PHE A 111 -20.56 17.35 -40.45
CA PHE A 111 -20.71 17.04 -41.88
C PHE A 111 -20.70 15.51 -42.11
N PRO A 112 -21.31 15.00 -43.20
CA PRO A 112 -21.24 13.59 -43.55
C PRO A 112 -19.78 13.11 -43.68
N GLY A 113 -19.40 12.11 -42.89
CA GLY A 113 -18.04 11.56 -42.86
C GLY A 113 -17.10 12.19 -41.82
N ASP A 114 -17.56 13.14 -41.01
CA ASP A 114 -16.77 13.72 -39.91
C ASP A 114 -17.16 13.11 -38.54
N LEU A 115 -16.24 13.22 -37.58
CA LEU A 115 -16.49 12.88 -36.17
C LEU A 115 -16.60 14.17 -35.34
N ASN A 116 -17.66 14.30 -34.55
CA ASN A 116 -17.77 15.35 -33.56
C ASN A 116 -16.78 15.04 -32.41
N PRO A 117 -15.85 15.95 -32.05
CA PRO A 117 -14.90 15.72 -30.95
C PRO A 117 -15.57 15.35 -29.62
N LEU A 118 -16.78 15.88 -29.35
CA LEU A 118 -17.57 15.57 -28.16
C LEU A 118 -17.95 14.08 -28.07
N VAL A 119 -18.03 13.38 -29.20
CA VAL A 119 -18.27 11.93 -29.23
C VAL A 119 -17.09 11.19 -28.61
N VAL A 120 -15.86 11.59 -28.92
CA VAL A 120 -14.66 10.90 -28.41
C VAL A 120 -14.59 11.02 -26.89
N ASP A 121 -14.83 12.21 -26.35
CA ASP A 121 -14.87 12.46 -24.91
C ASP A 121 -15.98 11.66 -24.22
N PHE A 122 -17.17 11.60 -24.83
CA PHE A 122 -18.28 10.80 -24.30
C PHE A 122 -17.95 9.29 -24.31
N LEU A 123 -17.40 8.78 -25.43
CA LEU A 123 -17.02 7.38 -25.55
C LEU A 123 -15.96 7.04 -24.49
N TRP A 124 -14.97 7.91 -24.30
CA TRP A 124 -13.95 7.72 -23.29
C TRP A 124 -14.51 7.62 -21.87
N ARG A 125 -15.35 8.58 -21.47
CA ARG A 125 -15.99 8.56 -20.14
C ARG A 125 -16.83 7.31 -19.91
N LYS A 126 -17.48 6.82 -20.97
CA LYS A 126 -18.24 5.56 -20.91
C LYS A 126 -17.34 4.32 -20.81
N GLN A 127 -16.15 4.37 -21.41
CA GLN A 127 -15.14 3.31 -21.33
C GLN A 127 -14.42 3.27 -19.98
N THR A 128 -14.30 4.39 -19.27
CA THR A 128 -13.56 4.48 -18.00
C THR A 128 -14.46 4.52 -16.76
N THR A 129 -15.75 4.16 -16.87
CA THR A 129 -16.70 4.29 -15.76
C THR A 129 -16.32 3.53 -14.49
N GLY A 130 -15.64 2.38 -14.60
CA GLY A 130 -15.22 1.59 -13.44
C GLY A 130 -13.91 2.04 -12.80
N TRP A 131 -13.12 2.90 -13.47
CA TRP A 131 -11.77 3.26 -13.00
C TRP A 131 -11.77 3.89 -11.61
N ARG A 132 -12.72 4.79 -11.35
CA ARG A 132 -12.90 5.44 -10.04
C ARG A 132 -13.08 4.42 -8.93
N ALA A 133 -14.09 3.56 -9.04
CA ALA A 133 -14.41 2.58 -8.01
C ALA A 133 -13.26 1.59 -7.76
N ILE A 134 -12.59 1.16 -8.84
CA ILE A 134 -11.45 0.24 -8.77
C ILE A 134 -10.27 0.90 -8.04
N ALA A 135 -9.97 2.17 -8.35
CA ALA A 135 -8.84 2.89 -7.74
C ALA A 135 -9.12 3.28 -6.27
N GLU A 136 -10.34 3.73 -5.95
CA GLU A 136 -10.77 3.98 -4.56
C GLU A 136 -10.67 2.71 -3.71
N GLN A 137 -11.08 1.56 -4.26
CA GLN A 137 -10.93 0.27 -3.57
C GLN A 137 -9.45 -0.11 -3.38
N ALA A 138 -8.58 0.20 -4.34
CA ALA A 138 -7.15 -0.04 -4.21
C ALA A 138 -6.53 0.80 -3.08
N LEU A 139 -6.93 2.07 -2.96
CA LEU A 139 -6.53 2.95 -1.86
C LEU A 139 -6.96 2.40 -0.50
N VAL A 140 -8.24 2.05 -0.33
CA VAL A 140 -8.76 1.47 0.93
C VAL A 140 -8.00 0.21 1.33
N LYS A 141 -7.69 -0.67 0.35
CA LYS A 141 -6.89 -1.87 0.61
C LYS A 141 -5.48 -1.53 1.05
N ALA A 142 -4.84 -0.54 0.43
CA ALA A 142 -3.49 -0.11 0.80
C ALA A 142 -3.46 0.49 2.22
N GLU A 143 -4.42 1.34 2.56
CA GLU A 143 -4.56 1.91 3.91
C GLU A 143 -4.73 0.81 4.97
N SER A 144 -5.59 -0.17 4.71
CA SER A 144 -5.78 -1.32 5.61
C SER A 144 -4.52 -2.19 5.75
N ILE A 145 -3.71 -2.31 4.70
CA ILE A 145 -2.42 -3.01 4.77
C ILE A 145 -1.45 -2.22 5.66
N VAL A 146 -1.34 -0.90 5.46
CA VAL A 146 -0.45 -0.03 6.22
C VAL A 146 -0.81 -0.03 7.70
N GLU A 147 -2.10 0.09 8.03
CA GLU A 147 -2.58 0.05 9.41
C GLU A 147 -2.20 -1.27 10.10
N ARG A 148 -2.48 -2.41 9.45
CA ARG A 148 -2.17 -3.74 10.00
C ARG A 148 -0.67 -3.96 10.17
N VAL A 149 0.15 -3.52 9.21
CA VAL A 149 1.61 -3.61 9.31
C VAL A 149 2.09 -2.79 10.50
N ASN A 150 1.67 -1.52 10.59
CA ASN A 150 2.08 -0.62 11.66
C ASN A 150 1.71 -1.18 13.03
N GLU A 151 0.51 -1.74 13.18
CA GLU A 151 0.08 -2.42 14.41
C GLU A 151 1.00 -3.61 14.74
N ALA A 152 1.33 -4.48 13.76
CA ALA A 152 2.25 -5.60 13.97
C ALA A 152 3.68 -5.14 14.34
N LEU A 153 4.13 -4.00 13.78
CA LEU A 153 5.41 -3.38 14.15
C LEU A 153 5.36 -2.86 15.59
N TYR A 154 4.33 -2.11 15.97
CA TYR A 154 4.15 -1.58 17.33
C TYR A 154 4.13 -2.69 18.38
N GLN A 155 3.38 -3.77 18.14
CA GLN A 155 3.36 -4.96 19.00
C GLN A 155 4.76 -5.58 19.20
N SER A 156 5.62 -5.49 18.19
CA SER A 156 6.97 -6.07 18.26
C SER A 156 7.95 -5.19 19.03
N VAL A 157 7.77 -3.87 19.01
CA VAL A 157 8.72 -2.91 19.63
C VAL A 157 8.28 -2.40 21.00
N CYS A 158 6.99 -2.45 21.30
CA CYS A 158 6.40 -1.93 22.54
C CYS A 158 5.53 -3.02 23.19
N PRO A 159 6.07 -3.81 24.15
CA PRO A 159 5.32 -4.85 24.83
C PRO A 159 4.20 -4.35 25.75
N ASP A 160 4.24 -3.09 26.16
CA ASP A 160 3.26 -2.47 27.06
C ASP A 160 1.99 -2.08 26.27
N ASP A 161 0.88 -2.76 26.56
CA ASP A 161 -0.39 -2.60 25.85
C ASP A 161 -0.99 -1.20 26.00
N ASP A 162 -0.89 -0.61 27.20
CA ASP A 162 -1.43 0.73 27.49
C ASP A 162 -0.64 1.78 26.70
N LEU A 163 0.69 1.67 26.69
CA LEU A 163 1.54 2.57 25.93
C LEU A 163 1.29 2.42 24.41
N ARG A 164 1.06 1.21 23.89
CA ARG A 164 0.72 1.02 22.48
C ARG A 164 -0.58 1.73 22.10
N VAL A 165 -1.61 1.64 22.94
CA VAL A 165 -2.89 2.35 22.71
C VAL A 165 -2.66 3.85 22.66
N LYS A 166 -1.95 4.42 23.65
CA LYS A 166 -1.62 5.84 23.68
C LYS A 166 -0.80 6.27 22.45
N LEU A 167 0.17 5.46 22.02
CA LEU A 167 0.98 5.74 20.84
C LEU A 167 0.15 5.77 19.57
N ARG A 168 -0.74 4.79 19.39
CA ARG A 168 -1.65 4.74 18.25
C ARG A 168 -2.53 5.99 18.20
N ASP A 169 -3.13 6.36 19.32
CA ASP A 169 -4.02 7.52 19.40
C ASP A 169 -3.24 8.83 19.15
N TRP A 170 -2.00 8.91 19.61
CA TRP A 170 -1.13 10.06 19.40
C TRP A 170 -0.71 10.25 17.94
N VAL A 171 -0.36 9.18 17.21
CA VAL A 171 0.00 9.26 15.78
C VAL A 171 -1.22 9.35 14.85
N HIS A 172 -2.42 9.10 15.38
CA HIS A 172 -3.64 8.95 14.57
C HIS A 172 -3.96 10.18 13.72
N ALA A 173 -3.84 11.38 14.28
CA ALA A 173 -4.19 12.61 13.56
C ALA A 173 -3.35 12.83 12.30
N ASP A 174 -2.03 12.59 12.38
CA ASP A 174 -1.12 12.72 11.25
C ASP A 174 -1.29 11.57 10.25
N PHE A 175 -1.63 10.36 10.72
CA PHE A 175 -2.01 9.25 9.84
C PHE A 175 -3.28 9.56 9.04
N GLN A 176 -4.30 10.12 9.68
CA GLN A 176 -5.55 10.54 9.03
C GLN A 176 -5.29 11.64 8.00
N LYS A 177 -4.40 12.59 8.32
CA LYS A 177 -3.99 13.61 7.36
C LYS A 177 -3.38 13.00 6.10
N ALA A 178 -2.47 12.03 6.26
CA ALA A 178 -1.85 11.35 5.12
C ALA A 178 -2.86 10.59 4.25
N SER A 179 -3.85 9.93 4.86
CA SER A 179 -4.97 9.28 4.15
C SER A 179 -5.81 10.29 3.36
N VAL A 180 -6.17 11.43 3.99
CA VAL A 180 -6.91 12.52 3.32
C VAL A 180 -6.13 13.08 2.13
N ASP A 181 -4.82 13.27 2.27
CA ASP A 181 -3.98 13.79 1.20
C ASP A 181 -3.82 12.76 0.06
N ALA A 182 -3.74 11.46 0.37
CA ALA A 182 -3.78 10.38 -0.62
C ALA A 182 -5.10 10.40 -1.41
N ALA A 183 -6.25 10.51 -0.72
CA ALA A 183 -7.56 10.55 -1.37
C ALA A 183 -7.71 11.77 -2.29
N LYS A 184 -7.21 12.94 -1.87
CA LYS A 184 -7.20 14.15 -2.71
C LYS A 184 -6.33 13.97 -3.95
N GLU A 185 -5.16 13.35 -3.81
CA GLU A 185 -4.28 13.10 -4.95
C GLU A 185 -4.90 12.10 -5.92
N LEU A 186 -5.56 11.05 -5.41
CA LEU A 186 -6.31 10.11 -6.23
C LEU A 186 -7.42 10.81 -7.03
N GLU A 187 -8.16 11.72 -6.38
CA GLU A 187 -9.21 12.49 -7.05
C GLU A 187 -8.66 13.33 -8.20
N ARG A 188 -7.49 13.96 -8.02
CA ARG A 188 -6.82 14.71 -9.10
C ARG A 188 -6.47 13.81 -10.27
N LEU A 189 -5.89 12.63 -10.01
CA LEU A 189 -5.55 11.68 -11.07
C LEU A 189 -6.79 11.19 -11.81
N ILE A 190 -7.90 10.96 -11.11
CA ILE A 190 -9.17 10.57 -11.73
C ILE A 190 -9.71 11.70 -12.60
N ALA A 191 -9.70 12.94 -12.12
CA ALA A 191 -10.14 14.11 -12.88
C ALA A 191 -9.27 14.30 -14.15
N ASP A 192 -7.95 14.17 -14.03
CA ASP A 192 -7.01 14.30 -15.15
C ASP A 192 -7.27 13.23 -16.24
N GLU A 193 -7.51 11.98 -15.84
CA GLU A 193 -7.67 10.86 -16.77
C GLU A 193 -9.09 10.75 -17.35
N ILE A 194 -10.13 10.97 -16.55
CA ILE A 194 -11.54 10.71 -16.95
C ILE A 194 -12.22 11.99 -17.44
N GLU A 195 -11.99 13.11 -16.76
CA GLU A 195 -12.71 14.36 -17.01
C GLU A 195 -11.94 15.32 -17.93
N GLY A 196 -10.61 15.18 -17.95
CA GLY A 196 -9.67 15.98 -18.73
C GLY A 196 -9.71 15.75 -20.24
N HIS A 197 -8.86 16.50 -20.95
CA HIS A 197 -8.75 16.43 -22.40
C HIS A 197 -7.96 15.20 -22.86
N LEU A 198 -8.50 14.53 -23.88
CA LEU A 198 -7.82 13.41 -24.52
C LEU A 198 -6.66 13.88 -25.39
N PHE A 199 -5.44 13.75 -24.88
CA PHE A 199 -4.23 13.84 -25.68
C PHE A 199 -3.13 12.94 -25.12
N THR A 200 -2.19 12.55 -25.97
CA THR A 200 -1.02 11.78 -25.57
C THR A 200 0.20 12.24 -26.36
N LEU A 201 1.33 12.33 -25.66
CA LEU A 201 2.64 12.56 -26.27
C LEU A 201 3.44 11.25 -26.39
N HIS A 202 2.80 10.12 -26.10
CA HIS A 202 3.49 8.83 -26.10
C HIS A 202 3.91 8.43 -27.53
N PRO A 203 5.19 8.12 -27.78
CA PRO A 203 5.73 7.92 -29.13
C PRO A 203 5.09 6.73 -29.86
N HIS A 204 4.55 5.76 -29.12
CA HIS A 204 3.95 4.55 -29.71
C HIS A 204 2.45 4.67 -30.03
N PHE A 205 1.80 5.81 -29.76
CA PHE A 205 0.35 5.93 -29.98
C PHE A 205 -0.04 5.60 -31.43
N THR A 206 0.65 6.19 -32.42
CA THR A 206 0.38 5.92 -33.83
C THR A 206 0.67 4.46 -34.20
N ALA A 207 1.73 3.87 -33.65
CA ALA A 207 2.07 2.47 -33.90
C ALA A 207 1.00 1.51 -33.33
N LEU A 208 0.51 1.78 -32.13
CA LEU A 208 -0.56 1.03 -31.48
C LEU A 208 -1.88 1.09 -32.25
N ARG A 209 -2.22 2.25 -32.81
CA ARG A 209 -3.40 2.41 -33.68
C ARG A 209 -3.26 1.62 -34.97
N THR A 210 -2.12 1.72 -35.65
CA THR A 210 -1.85 0.95 -36.89
C THR A 210 -1.86 -0.56 -36.64
N TYR A 211 -1.32 -0.99 -35.49
CA TYR A 211 -1.34 -2.39 -35.09
C TYR A 211 -2.77 -2.93 -34.94
N ARG A 212 -3.66 -2.18 -34.28
CA ARG A 212 -5.09 -2.53 -34.15
C ARG A 212 -5.81 -2.60 -35.49
N GLN A 213 -5.58 -1.62 -36.35
CA GLN A 213 -6.10 -1.61 -37.72
C GLN A 213 -5.67 -2.88 -38.48
N GLN A 214 -4.37 -3.22 -38.44
CA GLN A 214 -3.85 -4.39 -39.14
C GLN A 214 -4.38 -5.69 -38.55
N ASN A 215 -4.49 -5.80 -37.23
CA ASN A 215 -5.07 -6.97 -36.57
C ASN A 215 -6.51 -7.22 -37.02
N ARG A 216 -7.34 -6.17 -37.06
CA ARG A 216 -8.72 -6.26 -37.56
C ARG A 216 -8.76 -6.71 -39.02
N ILE A 217 -7.92 -6.14 -39.89
CA ILE A 217 -7.84 -6.55 -41.31
C ILE A 217 -7.45 -8.03 -41.41
N ASN A 218 -6.46 -8.47 -40.64
CA ASN A 218 -6.00 -9.86 -40.63
C ASN A 218 -7.10 -10.81 -40.13
N GLU A 219 -7.83 -10.43 -39.09
CA GLU A 219 -8.93 -11.20 -38.54
C GLU A 219 -10.04 -11.38 -39.57
N VAL A 220 -10.54 -10.29 -40.15
CA VAL A 220 -11.57 -10.33 -41.21
C VAL A 220 -11.09 -11.14 -42.42
N THR A 221 -9.82 -10.97 -42.82
CA THR A 221 -9.21 -11.74 -43.91
C THR A 221 -9.23 -13.24 -43.59
N SER A 222 -8.89 -13.63 -42.35
CA SER A 222 -8.89 -15.02 -41.91
C SER A 222 -10.29 -15.64 -41.91
N ILE A 223 -11.31 -14.88 -41.50
CA ILE A 223 -12.72 -15.30 -41.49
C ILE A 223 -13.20 -15.54 -42.93
N LEU A 224 -12.92 -14.59 -43.83
CA LEU A 224 -13.29 -14.69 -45.25
C LEU A 224 -12.55 -15.84 -45.95
N ALA A 225 -11.27 -16.07 -45.61
CA ALA A 225 -10.51 -17.19 -46.15
C ALA A 225 -11.11 -18.54 -45.72
N LYS A 226 -11.48 -18.70 -44.44
CA LYS A 226 -12.19 -19.89 -43.94
C LYS A 226 -13.52 -20.10 -44.66
N LYS A 227 -14.31 -19.02 -44.85
CA LYS A 227 -15.59 -19.08 -45.56
C LYS A 227 -15.43 -19.45 -47.03
N LYS A 228 -14.42 -18.92 -47.72
CA LYS A 228 -14.08 -19.28 -49.11
C LYS A 228 -13.56 -20.71 -49.23
N ALA A 229 -12.76 -21.18 -48.27
CA ALA A 229 -12.29 -22.58 -48.24
C ALA A 229 -13.48 -23.55 -48.06
N TRP A 230 -14.45 -23.21 -47.22
CA TRP A 230 -15.72 -23.94 -47.09
C TRP A 230 -16.55 -23.91 -48.40
N MET A 231 -16.65 -22.76 -49.08
CA MET A 231 -17.38 -22.67 -50.36
C MET A 231 -16.69 -23.38 -51.54
N LYS A 232 -15.34 -23.44 -51.57
CA LYS A 232 -14.58 -24.15 -52.62
C LYS A 232 -14.71 -25.69 -52.53
N GLN A 233 -15.29 -26.23 -51.47
CA GLN A 233 -15.63 -27.65 -51.40
C GLN A 233 -16.83 -28.02 -52.28
N GLU A 234 -17.61 -27.05 -52.79
CA GLU A 234 -18.82 -27.32 -53.58
C GLU A 234 -18.76 -26.97 -55.07
N GLN A 235 -17.85 -26.11 -55.55
CA GLN A 235 -17.77 -25.79 -56.99
C GLN A 235 -16.35 -25.61 -57.51
N GLY A 236 -15.98 -26.46 -58.47
CA GLY A 236 -14.76 -26.35 -59.25
C GLY A 236 -14.89 -25.30 -60.35
N GLY A 237 -14.00 -24.31 -60.35
CA GLY A 237 -13.91 -23.28 -61.39
C GLY A 237 -12.50 -22.68 -61.45
N ALA A 238 -11.97 -22.56 -62.67
CA ALA A 238 -10.57 -22.25 -62.99
C ALA A 238 -10.11 -20.84 -62.59
N LEU A 239 -8.82 -20.70 -62.25
CA LEU A 239 -8.16 -19.46 -61.84
C LEU A 239 -7.59 -18.69 -63.04
N ILE A 240 -7.87 -17.38 -63.11
CA ILE A 240 -7.22 -16.44 -64.03
C ILE A 240 -5.90 -15.95 -63.38
N PRO A 241 -4.74 -16.05 -64.05
CA PRO A 241 -3.47 -15.60 -63.50
C PRO A 241 -3.17 -14.12 -63.81
N ASN A 242 -2.37 -13.49 -62.93
CA ASN A 242 -1.68 -12.19 -63.08
C ASN A 242 -2.28 -10.91 -62.48
N LEU A 243 -2.87 -10.97 -61.29
CA LEU A 243 -2.71 -9.89 -60.31
C LEU A 243 -2.80 -10.48 -58.89
N SER A 244 -1.66 -10.93 -58.33
CA SER A 244 -1.65 -11.43 -56.94
C SER A 244 -1.67 -10.26 -55.97
N ILE A 245 -2.85 -9.64 -55.81
CA ILE A 245 -3.08 -8.70 -54.71
C ILE A 245 -3.31 -9.52 -53.44
N SER A 246 -2.56 -9.21 -52.39
CA SER A 246 -2.72 -9.88 -51.10
C SER A 246 -4.12 -9.62 -50.52
N SER A 247 -4.74 -10.66 -49.95
CA SER A 247 -6.16 -10.60 -49.52
C SER A 247 -6.40 -9.55 -48.43
N ASP A 248 -5.42 -9.31 -47.55
CA ASP A 248 -5.42 -8.24 -46.55
C ASP A 248 -5.49 -6.85 -47.17
N LYS A 249 -4.81 -6.60 -48.29
CA LYS A 249 -4.89 -5.31 -48.99
C LYS A 249 -6.28 -5.07 -49.60
N ILE A 250 -6.91 -6.12 -50.13
CA ILE A 250 -8.28 -6.03 -50.65
C ILE A 250 -9.25 -5.75 -49.51
N VAL A 251 -9.18 -6.53 -48.44
CA VAL A 251 -10.04 -6.38 -47.26
C VAL A 251 -9.86 -5.01 -46.62
N GLY A 252 -8.61 -4.54 -46.46
CA GLY A 252 -8.33 -3.20 -45.97
C GLY A 252 -8.90 -2.12 -46.86
N THR A 253 -8.83 -2.26 -48.17
CA THR A 253 -9.44 -1.28 -49.10
C THR A 253 -10.95 -1.24 -48.92
N GLU A 254 -11.62 -2.38 -48.82
CA GLU A 254 -13.08 -2.41 -48.73
C GLU A 254 -13.64 -2.02 -47.36
N LEU A 255 -12.98 -2.42 -46.26
CA LEU A 255 -13.42 -2.05 -44.92
C LEU A 255 -13.39 -0.54 -44.67
N TYR A 256 -12.48 0.18 -45.32
CA TYR A 256 -12.30 1.62 -45.14
C TYR A 256 -12.76 2.44 -46.36
N HIS A 257 -13.42 1.81 -47.34
CA HIS A 257 -14.02 2.52 -48.47
C HIS A 257 -15.24 3.35 -48.04
N ASP A 258 -16.09 2.78 -47.19
CA ASP A 258 -17.21 3.49 -46.58
C ASP A 258 -16.69 4.49 -45.54
N LYS A 259 -16.97 5.79 -45.76
CA LYS A 259 -16.50 6.87 -44.89
C LYS A 259 -17.08 6.81 -43.48
N GLU A 260 -18.36 6.43 -43.33
CA GLU A 260 -18.99 6.35 -42.00
C GLU A 260 -18.40 5.19 -41.20
N LEU A 261 -18.24 4.03 -41.85
CA LEU A 261 -17.59 2.88 -41.24
C LEU A 261 -16.13 3.18 -40.89
N ALA A 262 -15.38 3.80 -41.80
CA ALA A 262 -13.99 4.18 -41.56
C ALA A 262 -13.85 5.10 -40.33
N VAL A 263 -14.77 6.05 -40.12
CA VAL A 263 -14.77 6.89 -38.91
C VAL A 263 -14.96 6.07 -37.64
N VAL A 264 -15.94 5.15 -37.62
CA VAL A 264 -16.20 4.27 -36.47
C VAL A 264 -14.96 3.42 -36.16
N LEU A 265 -14.42 2.76 -37.19
CA LEU A 265 -13.26 1.87 -37.08
C LEU A 265 -11.99 2.62 -36.65
N ASN A 266 -11.77 3.84 -37.12
CA ASN A 266 -10.63 4.66 -36.71
C ASN A 266 -10.78 5.19 -35.29
N THR A 267 -12.00 5.58 -34.88
CA THR A 267 -12.28 6.06 -33.52
C THR A 267 -12.05 4.95 -32.51
N HIS A 268 -12.53 3.74 -32.82
CA HIS A 268 -12.26 2.53 -32.06
C HIS A 268 -10.75 2.34 -31.82
N ASP A 269 -9.95 2.27 -32.89
CA ASP A 269 -8.52 1.98 -32.77
C ASP A 269 -7.77 3.06 -32.01
N SER A 270 -8.18 4.33 -32.16
CA SER A 270 -7.64 5.45 -31.38
C SER A 270 -7.97 5.33 -29.90
N LEU A 271 -9.23 5.04 -29.55
CA LEU A 271 -9.66 4.92 -28.15
C LEU A 271 -9.02 3.71 -27.49
N GLU A 272 -8.95 2.57 -28.18
CA GLU A 272 -8.33 1.36 -27.64
C GLU A 272 -6.81 1.55 -27.44
N ALA A 273 -6.14 2.20 -28.39
CA ALA A 273 -4.72 2.58 -28.25
C ALA A 273 -4.50 3.58 -27.12
N TYR A 274 -5.40 4.55 -26.98
CA TYR A 274 -5.34 5.53 -25.89
C TYR A 274 -5.57 4.87 -24.53
N TYR A 275 -6.59 4.01 -24.42
CA TYR A 275 -6.95 3.27 -23.21
C TYR A 275 -5.77 2.46 -22.69
N GLU A 276 -5.08 1.73 -23.56
CA GLU A 276 -3.91 0.96 -23.16
C GLU A 276 -2.84 1.85 -22.50
N LEU A 277 -2.50 2.97 -23.13
CA LEU A 277 -1.47 3.89 -22.62
C LEU A 277 -1.91 4.60 -21.34
N ALA A 278 -3.13 5.13 -21.33
CA ALA A 278 -3.71 5.82 -20.19
C ALA A 278 -3.82 4.89 -18.99
N ARG A 279 -4.18 3.62 -19.20
CA ARG A 279 -4.26 2.61 -18.13
C ARG A 279 -2.91 2.43 -17.44
N TYR A 280 -1.81 2.25 -18.20
CA TYR A 280 -0.47 2.12 -17.61
C TYR A 280 -0.06 3.39 -16.85
N ARG A 281 -0.27 4.56 -17.45
CA ARG A 281 0.01 5.86 -16.81
C ARG A 281 -0.77 6.02 -15.50
N PHE A 282 -2.07 5.75 -15.52
CA PHE A 282 -2.93 5.85 -14.36
C PHE A 282 -2.51 4.87 -13.27
N THR A 283 -2.24 3.61 -13.59
CA THR A 283 -1.84 2.62 -12.59
C THR A 283 -0.51 2.97 -11.92
N ASP A 284 0.47 3.42 -12.70
CA ASP A 284 1.76 3.86 -12.17
C ASP A 284 1.61 5.13 -11.31
N ASN A 285 0.76 6.06 -11.74
CA ASN A 285 0.50 7.28 -10.98
C ASN A 285 -0.22 6.98 -9.66
N VAL A 286 -1.20 6.09 -9.63
CA VAL A 286 -1.83 5.67 -8.36
C VAL A 286 -0.78 5.00 -7.46
N ALA A 287 0.03 4.08 -7.98
CA ALA A 287 1.06 3.41 -7.18
C ALA A 287 2.09 4.39 -6.60
N THR A 288 2.58 5.33 -7.40
CA THR A 288 3.70 6.22 -7.01
C THR A 288 3.25 7.51 -6.35
N GLN A 289 2.21 8.15 -6.88
CA GLN A 289 1.78 9.48 -6.46
C GLN A 289 0.77 9.44 -5.33
N VAL A 290 -0.05 8.38 -5.25
CA VAL A 290 -1.02 8.19 -4.17
C VAL A 290 -0.41 7.33 -3.07
N ILE A 291 -0.10 6.06 -3.39
CA ILE A 291 0.30 5.08 -2.37
C ILE A 291 1.73 5.33 -1.86
N GLU A 292 2.72 5.36 -2.76
CA GLU A 292 4.11 5.53 -2.33
C GLU A 292 4.33 6.89 -1.65
N ARG A 293 3.82 7.97 -2.23
CA ARG A 293 4.04 9.33 -1.71
C ARG A 293 3.38 9.56 -0.36
N HIS A 294 2.08 9.25 -0.24
CA HIS A 294 1.30 9.63 0.93
C HIS A 294 1.26 8.55 2.00
N LEU A 295 1.30 7.27 1.64
CA LEU A 295 1.20 6.20 2.63
C LEU A 295 2.56 5.63 3.06
N LEU A 296 3.49 5.47 2.12
CA LEU A 296 4.80 4.81 2.35
C LEU A 296 5.99 5.78 2.40
N GLY A 297 5.74 7.04 2.04
CA GLY A 297 6.74 8.09 1.91
C GLY A 297 7.25 8.59 3.26
N PRO A 298 8.16 9.57 3.27
CA PRO A 298 8.77 10.10 4.49
C PRO A 298 7.75 10.56 5.55
N ASP A 299 6.70 11.26 5.10
CA ASP A 299 5.61 11.75 5.94
C ASP A 299 4.44 10.76 6.04
N GLY A 300 4.57 9.59 5.41
CA GLY A 300 3.53 8.58 5.38
C GLY A 300 3.46 7.79 6.68
N PRO A 301 2.30 7.18 7.00
CA PRO A 301 2.10 6.42 8.25
C PRO A 301 3.15 5.35 8.53
N SER A 302 3.75 4.75 7.50
CA SER A 302 4.78 3.73 7.70
C SER A 302 6.13 4.28 8.18
N ARG A 303 6.44 5.57 7.95
CA ARG A 303 7.72 6.19 8.32
C ARG A 303 7.59 7.35 9.31
N LEU A 304 6.37 7.86 9.52
CA LEU A 304 6.11 9.02 10.37
C LEU A 304 6.69 8.86 11.78
N PHE A 305 6.43 7.74 12.45
CA PHE A 305 6.92 7.51 13.80
C PHE A 305 8.43 7.21 13.79
N SER A 306 9.20 8.28 13.94
CA SER A 306 10.65 8.29 13.83
C SER A 306 11.31 9.05 14.97
N LEU A 307 12.64 8.93 15.08
CA LEU A 307 13.43 9.74 16.03
C LEU A 307 13.24 11.24 15.81
N GLN A 308 13.17 11.67 14.55
CA GLN A 308 12.94 13.08 14.21
C GLN A 308 11.57 13.52 14.70
N TYR A 309 10.53 12.74 14.41
CA TYR A 309 9.16 13.04 14.83
C TYR A 309 9.02 13.09 16.36
N VAL A 310 9.61 12.14 17.08
CA VAL A 310 9.66 12.16 18.55
C VAL A 310 10.40 13.39 19.07
N SER A 311 11.53 13.75 18.47
CA SER A 311 12.31 14.92 18.89
C SER A 311 11.54 16.22 18.66
N GLU A 312 10.87 16.37 17.52
CA GLU A 312 10.09 17.58 17.21
C GLU A 312 8.87 17.74 18.11
N LYS A 313 8.19 16.63 18.44
CA LYS A 313 6.88 16.66 19.11
C LYS A 313 6.93 16.43 20.63
N LEU A 314 8.01 15.85 21.15
CA LEU A 314 8.10 15.39 22.55
C LEU A 314 9.35 15.86 23.29
N TYR A 315 10.30 16.53 22.63
CA TYR A 315 11.50 17.06 23.29
C TYR A 315 11.34 18.54 23.70
N GLY A 316 11.94 18.91 24.83
CA GLY A 316 11.97 20.28 25.34
C GLY A 316 10.84 20.61 26.33
N GLU A 317 11.05 21.66 27.12
CA GLU A 317 10.14 22.10 28.19
C GLU A 317 8.70 22.34 27.69
N GLN A 318 8.55 22.83 26.46
CA GLN A 318 7.25 23.09 25.83
C GLN A 318 6.42 21.84 25.54
N ASN A 319 7.04 20.65 25.57
CA ASN A 319 6.41 19.38 25.23
C ASN A 319 6.32 18.40 26.42
N GLU A 320 6.69 18.83 27.63
CA GLU A 320 6.69 17.96 28.82
C GLU A 320 5.31 17.38 29.12
N ASP A 321 4.25 18.17 29.03
CA ASP A 321 2.88 17.69 29.23
C ASP A 321 2.50 16.62 28.19
N ALA A 322 2.93 16.78 26.93
CA ALA A 322 2.65 15.79 25.90
C ALA A 322 3.42 14.49 26.14
N LEU A 323 4.68 14.59 26.57
CA LEU A 323 5.53 13.46 26.92
C LEU A 323 4.99 12.70 28.14
N GLU A 324 4.61 13.43 29.19
CA GLU A 324 4.02 12.87 30.42
C GLU A 324 2.68 12.17 30.11
N ASN A 325 1.81 12.80 29.31
CA ASN A 325 0.53 12.17 28.95
C ASN A 325 0.74 10.86 28.16
N LEU A 326 1.72 10.84 27.25
CA LEU A 326 2.01 9.70 26.39
C LEU A 326 2.72 8.56 27.12
N VAL A 327 3.80 8.86 27.85
CA VAL A 327 4.75 7.87 28.39
C VAL A 327 4.73 7.81 29.91
N GLY A 328 4.18 8.83 30.58
CA GLY A 328 4.10 8.93 32.03
C GLY A 328 3.50 7.69 32.68
N GLU A 329 4.18 7.23 33.74
CA GLU A 329 3.83 6.01 34.44
C GLU A 329 2.57 6.24 35.29
N HIS A 330 1.54 5.41 35.10
CA HIS A 330 0.33 5.51 35.91
C HIS A 330 0.66 5.41 37.41
N PRO A 331 -0.03 6.16 38.30
CA PRO A 331 0.29 6.19 39.73
C PRO A 331 0.36 4.81 40.39
N ASN A 332 -0.53 3.90 39.98
CA ASN A 332 -0.53 2.52 40.49
C ASN A 332 0.72 1.73 40.08
N LYS A 333 1.20 1.94 38.84
CA LYS A 333 2.39 1.27 38.29
C LYS A 333 3.66 1.84 38.95
N ALA A 334 3.72 3.16 39.11
CA ALA A 334 4.80 3.84 39.84
C ALA A 334 4.86 3.39 41.31
N GLN A 335 3.72 3.33 42.01
CA GLN A 335 3.66 2.86 43.40
C GLN A 335 4.10 1.39 43.53
N LYS A 336 3.68 0.53 42.59
CA LYS A 336 4.10 -0.87 42.55
C LYS A 336 5.61 -1.00 42.31
N ARG A 337 6.18 -0.19 41.41
CA ARG A 337 7.63 -0.13 41.17
C ARG A 337 8.39 0.27 42.44
N LEU A 338 7.96 1.33 43.10
CA LEU A 338 8.56 1.79 44.37
C LEU A 338 8.54 0.69 45.45
N GLY A 339 7.43 -0.03 45.58
CA GLY A 339 7.30 -1.16 46.50
C GLY A 339 8.29 -2.29 46.20
N LEU A 340 8.35 -2.73 44.94
CA LEU A 340 9.27 -3.80 44.51
C LEU A 340 10.73 -3.38 44.61
N ASP A 341 11.07 -2.13 44.28
CA ASP A 341 12.43 -1.61 44.44
C ASP A 341 12.88 -1.57 45.90
N SER A 342 11.96 -1.21 46.81
CA SER A 342 12.21 -1.26 48.25
C SER A 342 12.42 -2.69 48.74
N GLU A 343 11.58 -3.64 48.29
CA GLU A 343 11.72 -5.06 48.63
C GLU A 343 13.04 -5.64 48.11
N ARG A 344 13.40 -5.36 46.85
CA ARG A 344 14.66 -5.77 46.24
C ARG A 344 15.87 -5.30 47.05
N ARG A 345 15.92 -4.00 47.39
CA ARG A 345 17.02 -3.43 48.19
C ARG A 345 17.12 -4.12 49.56
N SER A 346 15.99 -4.36 50.22
CA SER A 346 15.95 -5.06 51.51
C SER A 346 16.45 -6.51 51.42
N LEU A 347 16.06 -7.23 50.37
CA LEU A 347 16.52 -8.61 50.10
C LEU A 347 18.02 -8.66 49.79
N GLU A 348 18.52 -7.74 48.97
CA GLU A 348 19.96 -7.62 48.65
C GLU A 348 20.80 -7.34 49.90
N GLU A 349 20.33 -6.43 50.76
CA GLU A 349 21.01 -6.12 52.01
C GLU A 349 20.98 -7.32 52.98
N SER A 350 19.83 -7.98 53.11
CA SER A 350 19.68 -9.20 53.91
C SER A 350 20.62 -10.32 53.43
N MET A 351 20.74 -10.48 52.11
CA MET A 351 21.65 -11.44 51.49
C MET A 351 23.11 -11.11 51.80
N LYS A 352 23.53 -9.84 51.66
CA LYS A 352 24.89 -9.39 52.02
C LYS A 352 25.20 -9.68 53.49
N ARG A 353 24.27 -9.37 54.41
CA ARG A 353 24.43 -9.63 55.85
C ARG A 353 24.57 -11.12 56.18
N LEU A 354 23.74 -11.97 55.58
CA LEU A 354 23.80 -13.43 55.77
C LEU A 354 25.07 -14.06 55.18
N GLN A 355 25.55 -13.53 54.06
CA GLN A 355 26.82 -13.95 53.47
C GLN A 355 28.01 -13.58 54.37
N ALA A 356 28.02 -12.37 54.94
CA ALA A 356 29.06 -11.96 55.90
C ALA A 356 29.07 -12.86 57.15
N PHE A 357 27.90 -13.29 57.63
CA PHE A 357 27.77 -14.23 58.76
C PHE A 357 28.30 -15.65 58.46
N LYS A 358 28.40 -16.03 57.19
CA LYS A 358 28.94 -17.33 56.76
C LYS A 358 30.48 -17.35 56.76
N ILE A 359 31.11 -16.17 56.67
CA ILE A 359 32.57 -15.99 56.64
C ILE A 359 33.16 -15.96 58.07
N LEU A 360 32.31 -15.78 59.09
CA LEU A 360 32.62 -15.85 60.53
C LEU A 360 32.25 -17.22 61.15
#